data_AF-A0AAE3H9F9-F1
#
_entry.id   AF-A0AAE3H9F9-F1
#
_cell.length_a   1.000
_cell.length_b   1.000
_cell.length_c   1.000
_cell.angle_alpha   90.00
_cell.angle_beta   90.00
_cell.angle_gamma   90.00
#
_symmetry.space_group_name_H-M   'P 1'
#
loop_
_entity.id
_entity.type
_entity.pdbx_description
1 polymer ?
#
loop_
_entity_poly.entity_id
_entity_poly.type
_entity_poly.pdbx_seq_one_letter_code
_entity_poly.pdbx_strand_id
1 'polypeptide(L)'
;MKNHYIIYLDLTKTKFETLKLLGYEHNELGFTRINFSDEDQFNKMKPIFEEWGVRIKIVSHYSKEDEQNASFLAAMSSINPFYPIPDDGRYRELTYDLTNYHEESGTGLVQKAPFRIKSEPKWSSNKLFELYWVRDEFFVHPDIYESIFKPLGMGYWPVLKTRKEIVLDTVVQLKIPETSQNLNLDGYDYVDTPNGKRHELLSCGFFPDFQNRESNFQIFKTKEYFGTGAESFKYIMITQSLRKKFIESNLKLIYIPQAPKNLNSSIQ
;
A
#
# COMPACT_ATOMS: atom_id res chain seq x y z
N MET A 1 -13.31 12.87 1.12
CA MET A 1 -13.13 11.46 1.52
C MET A 1 -14.44 10.88 2.05
N LYS A 2 -14.73 9.60 1.77
CA LYS A 2 -15.85 8.86 2.38
C LYS A 2 -15.37 7.50 2.88
N ASN A 3 -15.80 7.09 4.06
CA ASN A 3 -15.48 5.77 4.60
C ASN A 3 -16.50 4.74 4.14
N HIS A 4 -16.00 3.54 3.84
CA HIS A 4 -16.80 2.36 3.57
C HIS A 4 -16.48 1.31 4.63
N TYR A 5 -17.51 0.74 5.22
CA TYR A 5 -17.40 -0.27 6.27
C TYR A 5 -17.73 -1.62 5.67
N ILE A 6 -16.78 -2.54 5.74
CA ILE A 6 -16.85 -3.88 5.14
C ILE A 6 -16.89 -4.89 6.27
N ILE A 7 -17.96 -5.67 6.35
CA ILE A 7 -18.16 -6.68 7.37
C ILE A 7 -18.12 -8.05 6.70
N TYR A 8 -17.31 -8.94 7.26
CA TYR A 8 -17.25 -10.34 6.87
C TYR A 8 -17.90 -11.19 7.95
N LEU A 9 -18.96 -11.91 7.62
CA LEU A 9 -19.63 -12.77 8.58
C LEU A 9 -20.26 -13.99 7.89
N ASP A 10 -20.43 -15.04 8.68
CA ASP A 10 -21.37 -16.12 8.34
C ASP A 10 -22.79 -15.69 8.73
N LEU A 11 -23.62 -15.47 7.72
CA LEU A 11 -24.99 -14.98 7.85
C LEU A 11 -25.94 -16.16 8.07
N THR A 12 -26.14 -16.50 9.34
CA THR A 12 -27.14 -17.48 9.77
C THR A 12 -28.55 -16.88 9.69
N LYS A 13 -29.58 -17.72 9.72
CA LYS A 13 -30.98 -17.27 9.73
C LYS A 13 -31.25 -16.26 10.86
N THR A 14 -30.75 -16.51 12.07
CA THR A 14 -30.93 -15.62 13.22
C THR A 14 -30.29 -14.24 12.99
N LYS A 15 -29.05 -14.22 12.47
CA LYS A 15 -28.35 -12.97 12.15
C LYS A 15 -29.06 -12.23 11.03
N PHE A 16 -29.53 -12.94 10.01
CA PHE A 16 -30.30 -12.35 8.91
C PHE A 16 -31.58 -11.67 9.39
N GLU A 17 -32.41 -12.33 10.20
CA GLU A 17 -33.63 -11.70 10.74
C GLU A 17 -33.31 -10.48 11.60
N THR A 18 -32.20 -10.51 12.36
CA THR A 18 -31.73 -9.37 13.15
C THR A 18 -31.37 -8.17 12.25
N LEU A 19 -30.59 -8.40 11.19
CA LEU A 19 -30.21 -7.33 10.24
C LEU A 19 -31.41 -6.82 9.44
N LYS A 20 -32.35 -7.70 9.10
CA LYS A 20 -33.58 -7.34 8.37
C LYS A 20 -34.47 -6.38 9.18
N LEU A 21 -34.57 -6.58 10.49
CA LEU A 21 -35.28 -5.64 11.40
C LEU A 21 -34.65 -4.24 11.40
N LEU A 22 -33.38 -4.12 11.02
CA LEU A 22 -32.64 -2.86 10.93
C LEU A 22 -32.54 -2.33 9.50
N GLY A 23 -33.33 -2.88 8.57
CA GLY A 23 -33.43 -2.40 7.19
C GLY A 23 -32.32 -2.92 6.26
N TYR A 24 -31.63 -4.00 6.61
CA TYR A 24 -30.74 -4.69 5.68
C TYR A 24 -31.51 -5.68 4.80
N GLU A 25 -31.38 -5.54 3.49
CA GLU A 25 -32.00 -6.45 2.52
C GLU A 25 -30.92 -7.28 1.80
N HIS A 26 -30.91 -8.59 2.04
CA HIS A 26 -30.03 -9.55 1.36
C HIS A 26 -30.70 -10.92 1.33
N ASN A 27 -30.48 -11.71 0.29
CA ASN A 27 -31.28 -12.92 0.06
C ASN A 27 -30.49 -14.23 0.19
N GLU A 28 -29.19 -14.15 0.51
CA GLU A 28 -28.31 -15.31 0.58
C GLU A 28 -27.77 -15.51 1.99
N LEU A 29 -27.96 -16.72 2.53
CA LEU A 29 -27.36 -17.15 3.79
C LEU A 29 -25.94 -17.69 3.56
N GLY A 30 -25.14 -17.77 4.63
CA GLY A 30 -23.77 -18.26 4.59
C GLY A 30 -22.73 -17.14 4.65
N PHE A 31 -21.48 -17.45 4.32
CA PHE A 31 -20.39 -16.48 4.38
C PHE A 31 -20.61 -15.35 3.37
N THR A 32 -20.82 -14.14 3.87
CA THR A 32 -21.16 -12.96 3.06
C THR A 32 -20.28 -11.77 3.43
N ARG A 33 -20.22 -10.81 2.48
CA ARG A 33 -19.57 -9.53 2.62
C ARG A 33 -20.63 -8.43 2.56
N ILE A 34 -20.83 -7.73 3.67
CA ILE A 34 -21.72 -6.57 3.74
C ILE A 34 -20.89 -5.30 3.58
N ASN A 35 -21.37 -4.34 2.80
CA ASN A 35 -20.72 -3.04 2.63
C ASN A 35 -21.68 -1.92 3.01
N PHE A 36 -21.25 -1.01 3.89
CA PHE A 36 -21.95 0.22 4.20
C PHE A 36 -21.15 1.41 3.65
N SER A 37 -21.81 2.27 2.88
CA SER A 37 -21.27 3.59 2.49
C SER A 37 -21.91 4.74 3.28
N ASP A 38 -22.93 4.44 4.08
CA ASP A 38 -23.62 5.36 4.98
C ASP A 38 -23.16 5.06 6.41
N GLU A 39 -22.53 6.05 7.04
CA GLU A 39 -21.99 5.94 8.40
C GLU A 39 -23.09 5.86 9.46
N ASP A 40 -24.23 6.53 9.27
CA ASP A 40 -25.35 6.46 10.20
C ASP A 40 -26.01 5.07 10.17
N GLN A 41 -26.13 4.47 8.98
CA GLN A 41 -26.60 3.10 8.84
C GLN A 41 -25.63 2.10 9.48
N PHE A 42 -24.32 2.27 9.24
CA PHE A 42 -23.30 1.44 9.88
C PHE A 42 -23.34 1.56 11.40
N ASN A 43 -23.40 2.78 11.95
CA ASN A 43 -23.40 3.02 13.39
C ASN A 43 -24.61 2.41 14.10
N LYS A 44 -25.76 2.30 13.44
CA LYS A 44 -26.93 1.57 13.98
C LYS A 44 -26.68 0.07 14.13
N MET A 45 -25.89 -0.53 13.23
CA MET A 45 -25.61 -1.97 13.21
C MET A 45 -24.31 -2.34 13.94
N LYS A 46 -23.41 -1.37 14.14
CA LYS A 46 -22.10 -1.56 14.77
C LYS A 46 -22.15 -2.32 16.12
N PRO A 47 -23.05 -1.99 17.08
CA PRO A 47 -23.09 -2.73 18.35
C PRO A 47 -23.37 -4.23 18.18
N ILE A 48 -24.18 -4.59 17.19
CA ILE A 48 -24.52 -6.00 16.88
C ILE A 48 -23.32 -6.70 16.25
N PHE A 49 -22.60 -6.02 15.37
CA PHE A 49 -21.37 -6.57 14.79
C PHE A 49 -20.28 -6.78 15.86
N GLU A 50 -20.16 -5.86 16.80
CA GLU A 50 -19.25 -5.99 17.95
C GLU A 50 -19.67 -7.16 18.85
N GLU A 51 -20.97 -7.29 19.17
CA GLU A 51 -21.52 -8.42 19.93
C GLU A 51 -21.23 -9.76 19.24
N TRP A 52 -21.34 -9.83 17.92
CA TRP A 52 -21.05 -11.05 17.16
C TRP A 52 -19.56 -11.33 16.98
N GLY A 53 -18.68 -10.43 17.43
CA GLY A 53 -17.23 -10.54 17.25
C GLY A 53 -16.82 -10.63 15.79
N VAL A 54 -17.59 -10.03 14.87
CA VAL A 54 -17.28 -10.09 13.44
C VAL A 54 -16.21 -9.07 13.08
N ARG A 55 -15.39 -9.42 12.08
CA ARG A 55 -14.34 -8.52 11.61
C ARG A 55 -14.95 -7.37 10.82
N ILE A 56 -14.74 -6.15 11.30
CA ILE A 56 -15.08 -4.90 10.60
C ILE A 56 -13.80 -4.35 9.97
N LYS A 57 -13.84 -4.05 8.68
CA LYS A 57 -12.77 -3.38 7.94
C LYS A 57 -13.27 -2.04 7.44
N ILE A 58 -12.57 -0.96 7.78
CA ILE A 58 -12.89 0.39 7.29
C ILE A 58 -11.93 0.75 6.16
N VAL A 59 -12.47 1.22 5.04
CA VAL A 59 -11.72 1.64 3.85
C VAL A 59 -12.15 3.03 3.43
N SER A 60 -11.19 3.95 3.28
CA SER A 60 -11.49 5.30 2.77
C SER A 60 -11.44 5.34 1.24
N HIS A 61 -12.45 5.97 0.65
CA HIS A 61 -12.54 6.31 -0.76
C HIS A 61 -12.32 7.82 -0.93
N TYR A 62 -11.40 8.17 -1.82
CA TYR A 62 -11.00 9.55 -2.07
C TYR A 62 -11.71 10.09 -3.31
N SER A 63 -12.15 11.33 -3.22
CA SER A 63 -12.65 12.07 -4.38
C SER A 63 -11.48 12.47 -5.29
N LYS A 64 -11.79 12.87 -6.53
CA LYS A 64 -10.77 13.47 -7.40
C LYS A 64 -10.16 14.74 -6.78
N GLU A 65 -10.96 15.49 -6.02
CA GLU A 65 -10.51 16.71 -5.34
C GLU A 65 -9.54 16.40 -4.20
N ASP A 66 -9.81 15.35 -3.41
CA ASP A 66 -8.91 14.88 -2.35
C ASP A 66 -7.52 14.59 -2.94
N GLU A 67 -7.46 13.85 -4.06
CA GLU A 67 -6.21 13.54 -4.76
C GLU A 67 -5.60 14.76 -5.48
N GLN A 68 -6.42 15.72 -5.91
CA GLN A 68 -5.94 16.91 -6.63
C GLN A 68 -5.26 17.93 -5.70
N ASN A 69 -5.73 18.02 -4.45
CA ASN A 69 -5.29 19.00 -3.47
C ASN A 69 -4.19 18.48 -2.53
N ALA A 70 -3.93 17.18 -2.52
CA ALA A 70 -2.86 16.59 -1.72
C ALA A 70 -1.48 17.07 -2.20
N SER A 71 -0.58 17.42 -1.27
CA SER A 71 0.82 17.74 -1.59
C SER A 71 1.63 16.47 -1.90
N PHE A 72 1.39 15.44 -1.11
CA PHE A 72 1.94 14.10 -1.28
C PHE A 72 0.82 13.06 -1.31
N LEU A 73 1.07 11.97 -2.03
CA LEU A 73 0.19 10.81 -2.04
C LEU A 73 1.04 9.55 -1.83
N ALA A 74 0.59 8.65 -0.96
CA ALA A 74 1.14 7.30 -0.97
C ALA A 74 0.63 6.60 -2.24
N ALA A 75 1.55 6.06 -3.01
CA ALA A 75 1.29 5.40 -4.27
C ALA A 75 1.55 3.90 -4.11
N MET A 76 0.60 3.10 -4.57
CA MET A 76 0.73 1.64 -4.64
C MET A 76 0.33 1.16 -6.03
N SER A 77 0.99 0.11 -6.51
CA SER A 77 0.58 -0.54 -7.74
C SER A 77 -0.78 -1.21 -7.57
N SER A 78 -1.64 -1.09 -8.58
CA SER A 78 -2.89 -1.86 -8.66
C SER A 78 -2.69 -3.28 -9.19
N ILE A 79 -1.46 -3.61 -9.63
CA ILE A 79 -1.10 -4.91 -10.20
C ILE A 79 0.19 -5.45 -9.60
N ASN A 80 0.21 -6.75 -9.35
CA ASN A 80 1.35 -7.49 -8.82
C ASN A 80 1.54 -8.84 -9.53
N PRO A 81 1.93 -8.81 -10.82
CA PRO A 81 1.87 -9.98 -11.70
C PRO A 81 2.93 -11.05 -11.40
N PHE A 82 3.91 -10.76 -10.54
CA PHE A 82 5.02 -11.65 -10.24
C PHE A 82 5.29 -11.77 -8.74
N TYR A 83 5.79 -12.95 -8.37
CA TYR A 83 6.47 -13.16 -7.10
C TYR A 83 7.98 -12.96 -7.30
N PRO A 84 8.70 -12.45 -6.28
CA PRO A 84 10.15 -12.54 -6.29
C PRO A 84 10.58 -14.02 -6.22
N ILE A 85 11.70 -14.35 -6.86
CA ILE A 85 12.19 -15.74 -6.97
C ILE A 85 13.43 -15.94 -6.08
N PRO A 86 13.51 -17.03 -5.28
CA PRO A 86 12.49 -18.08 -5.09
C PRO A 86 11.18 -17.62 -4.44
N ASP A 87 10.06 -18.17 -4.95
CA ASP A 87 8.68 -17.88 -4.53
C ASP A 87 8.25 -18.71 -3.30
N ASP A 88 9.20 -18.99 -2.41
CA ASP A 88 9.01 -19.67 -1.13
C ASP A 88 9.51 -18.83 0.06
N GLY A 89 9.76 -17.53 -0.18
CA GLY A 89 10.25 -16.57 0.80
C GLY A 89 11.77 -16.44 0.86
N ARG A 90 12.53 -17.41 0.33
CA ARG A 90 14.01 -17.39 0.33
C ARG A 90 14.62 -16.40 -0.65
N TYR A 91 13.81 -15.74 -1.50
CA TYR A 91 14.29 -14.61 -2.31
C TYR A 91 14.99 -13.53 -1.45
N ARG A 92 14.62 -13.41 -0.17
CA ARG A 92 15.20 -12.46 0.76
C ARG A 92 16.70 -12.69 0.97
N GLU A 93 17.14 -13.94 1.08
CA GLU A 93 18.55 -14.31 1.24
C GLU A 93 19.41 -13.84 0.06
N LEU A 94 18.83 -13.89 -1.14
CA LEU A 94 19.49 -13.51 -2.39
C LEU A 94 19.46 -12.01 -2.67
N THR A 95 18.43 -11.31 -2.19
CA THR A 95 18.13 -9.92 -2.58
C THR A 95 18.53 -8.91 -1.51
N TYR A 96 18.39 -9.30 -0.24
CA TYR A 96 18.59 -8.43 0.91
C TYR A 96 19.79 -8.85 1.75
N ASP A 97 20.39 -7.87 2.40
CA ASP A 97 21.17 -8.08 3.61
C ASP A 97 20.20 -8.36 4.77
N LEU A 98 20.46 -9.46 5.47
CA LEU A 98 19.62 -9.96 6.55
C LEU A 98 20.24 -9.74 7.94
N THR A 99 21.37 -9.05 8.04
CA THR A 99 22.04 -8.81 9.33
C THR A 99 21.11 -8.19 10.38
N ASN A 100 20.22 -7.28 9.96
CA ASN A 100 19.23 -6.64 10.83
C ASN A 100 17.80 -7.14 10.61
N TYR A 101 17.61 -8.21 9.82
CA TYR A 101 16.27 -8.71 9.50
C TYR A 101 15.64 -9.37 10.73
N HIS A 102 14.41 -8.95 11.07
CA HIS A 102 13.63 -9.56 12.13
C HIS A 102 12.43 -10.31 11.57
N GLU A 103 12.54 -11.64 11.51
CA GLU A 103 11.60 -12.55 10.82
C GLU A 103 10.15 -12.37 11.24
N GLU A 104 9.86 -12.28 12.55
CA GLU A 104 8.48 -12.16 13.04
C GLU A 104 7.81 -10.86 12.60
N SER A 105 8.59 -9.79 12.45
CA SER A 105 8.08 -8.48 12.07
C SER A 105 8.24 -8.18 10.58
N GLY A 106 9.15 -8.85 9.86
CA GLY A 106 9.51 -8.53 8.49
C GLY A 106 10.36 -7.25 8.31
N THR A 107 10.82 -6.60 9.38
CA THR A 107 11.56 -5.33 9.33
C THR A 107 13.07 -5.52 9.14
N GLY A 108 13.79 -4.46 8.76
CA GLY A 108 15.26 -4.44 8.73
C GLY A 108 15.91 -4.96 7.44
N LEU A 109 15.12 -5.19 6.39
CA LEU A 109 15.64 -5.58 5.08
C LEU A 109 16.36 -4.41 4.39
N VAL A 110 17.59 -4.65 3.94
CA VAL A 110 18.37 -3.68 3.13
C VAL A 110 18.75 -4.34 1.81
N GLN A 111 18.31 -3.78 0.67
CA GLN A 111 18.57 -4.44 -0.61
C GLN A 111 20.06 -4.37 -0.98
N LYS A 112 20.65 -5.53 -1.26
CA LYS A 112 22.06 -5.67 -1.67
C LYS A 112 22.25 -6.18 -3.09
N ALA A 113 21.20 -6.74 -3.70
CA ALA A 113 21.25 -7.33 -5.02
C ALA A 113 19.94 -7.13 -5.80
N PRO A 114 19.96 -7.26 -7.14
CA PRO A 114 18.76 -7.27 -7.98
C PRO A 114 17.70 -8.30 -7.57
N PHE A 115 16.43 -7.94 -7.76
CA PHE A 115 15.34 -8.92 -7.72
C PHE A 115 15.41 -9.89 -8.90
N ARG A 116 14.90 -11.10 -8.65
CA ARG A 116 14.69 -12.12 -9.68
C ARG A 116 13.19 -12.35 -9.88
N ILE A 117 12.76 -12.44 -11.14
CA ILE A 117 11.41 -12.85 -11.52
C ILE A 117 11.45 -13.97 -12.57
N LYS A 118 10.31 -14.62 -12.80
CA LYS A 118 10.23 -15.83 -13.64
C LYS A 118 10.47 -15.56 -15.14
N SER A 119 10.03 -14.42 -15.64
CA SER A 119 10.09 -14.05 -17.05
C SER A 119 9.91 -12.55 -17.24
N GLU A 120 10.08 -12.08 -18.47
CA GLU A 120 9.67 -10.73 -18.88
C GLU A 120 8.20 -10.46 -18.52
N PRO A 121 7.86 -9.25 -18.05
CA PRO A 121 6.49 -8.81 -17.92
C PRO A 121 5.78 -8.77 -19.27
N LYS A 122 4.54 -9.27 -19.29
CA LYS A 122 3.61 -9.03 -20.40
C LYS A 122 2.98 -7.67 -20.20
N TRP A 123 3.67 -6.63 -20.66
CA TRP A 123 3.22 -5.26 -20.48
C TRP A 123 1.86 -5.03 -21.15
N SER A 124 0.96 -4.43 -20.39
CA SER A 124 -0.33 -3.94 -20.88
C SER A 124 -0.26 -2.41 -21.01
N SER A 125 -1.40 -1.74 -21.01
CA SER A 125 -1.45 -0.27 -20.91
C SER A 125 -0.73 0.28 -19.67
N ASN A 126 -0.70 -0.48 -18.55
CA ASN A 126 0.03 -0.07 -17.35
C ASN A 126 1.47 -0.60 -17.38
N LYS A 127 2.43 0.32 -17.37
CA LYS A 127 3.87 0.04 -17.51
C LYS A 127 4.65 0.16 -16.18
N LEU A 128 3.95 0.00 -15.05
CA LEU A 128 4.49 -0.01 -13.70
C LEU A 128 3.79 -1.10 -12.87
N PHE A 129 4.54 -1.84 -12.05
CA PHE A 129 4.00 -2.78 -11.07
C PHE A 129 4.82 -2.88 -9.78
N GLU A 130 4.27 -3.59 -8.78
CA GLU A 130 4.94 -4.08 -7.56
C GLU A 130 5.04 -5.61 -7.60
N LEU A 131 5.94 -6.24 -6.85
CA LEU A 131 5.89 -7.70 -6.69
C LEU A 131 4.92 -8.07 -5.57
N TYR A 132 4.36 -9.28 -5.62
CA TYR A 132 3.32 -9.70 -4.69
C TYR A 132 3.71 -9.56 -3.20
N TRP A 133 4.97 -9.87 -2.85
CA TRP A 133 5.50 -9.76 -1.48
C TRP A 133 6.35 -8.51 -1.23
N VAL A 134 6.49 -7.62 -2.23
CA VAL A 134 7.39 -6.47 -2.17
C VAL A 134 6.60 -5.24 -2.55
N ARG A 135 6.11 -4.53 -1.54
CA ARG A 135 5.16 -3.41 -1.67
C ARG A 135 5.82 -2.04 -1.63
N ASP A 136 7.11 -2.00 -1.36
CA ASP A 136 7.92 -0.78 -1.27
C ASP A 136 8.95 -0.67 -2.40
N GLU A 137 8.71 -1.36 -3.52
CA GLU A 137 9.55 -1.29 -4.72
C GLU A 137 8.70 -1.19 -5.98
N PHE A 138 9.07 -0.27 -6.88
CA PHE A 138 8.43 -0.16 -8.20
C PHE A 138 9.30 -0.73 -9.31
N PHE A 139 8.64 -1.50 -10.18
CA PHE A 139 9.20 -2.08 -11.38
C PHE A 139 8.53 -1.42 -12.58
N VAL A 140 9.33 -0.88 -13.50
CA VAL A 140 8.83 -0.10 -14.63
C VAL A 140 9.42 -0.59 -15.93
N HIS A 141 8.67 -0.36 -17.02
CA HIS A 141 9.22 -0.50 -18.36
C HIS A 141 10.34 0.53 -18.59
N PRO A 142 11.44 0.19 -19.29
CA PRO A 142 12.54 1.12 -19.57
C PRO A 142 12.12 2.47 -20.16
N ASP A 143 11.19 2.50 -21.12
CA ASP A 143 10.66 3.78 -21.66
C ASP A 143 10.07 4.71 -20.59
N ILE A 144 9.40 4.15 -19.57
CA ILE A 144 8.84 4.92 -18.45
C ILE A 144 9.97 5.42 -17.54
N TYR A 145 10.98 4.58 -17.29
CA TYR A 145 12.19 5.00 -16.59
C TYR A 145 12.86 6.19 -17.30
N GLU A 146 13.13 6.05 -18.60
CA GLU A 146 13.82 7.05 -19.41
C GLU A 146 13.05 8.37 -19.50
N SER A 147 11.72 8.32 -19.65
CA SER A 147 10.88 9.52 -19.81
C SER A 147 10.53 10.23 -18.51
N ILE A 148 10.32 9.50 -17.40
CA ILE A 148 9.83 10.07 -16.15
C ILE A 148 10.91 10.14 -15.09
N PHE A 149 11.63 9.03 -14.84
CA PHE A 149 12.44 8.87 -13.63
C PHE A 149 13.91 9.28 -13.84
N LYS A 150 14.49 8.99 -15.00
CA LYS A 150 15.86 9.40 -15.33
C LYS A 150 16.05 10.93 -15.31
N PRO A 151 15.12 11.77 -15.83
CA PRO A 151 15.22 13.23 -15.69
C PRO A 151 15.13 13.73 -14.25
N LEU A 152 14.66 12.90 -13.32
CA LEU A 152 14.64 13.19 -11.88
C LEU A 152 15.94 12.76 -11.18
N GLY A 153 16.94 12.27 -11.93
CA GLY A 153 18.19 11.76 -11.38
C GLY A 153 18.07 10.40 -10.70
N MET A 154 16.98 9.66 -10.94
CA MET A 154 16.73 8.38 -10.29
C MET A 154 17.60 7.27 -10.88
N GLY A 155 18.28 6.52 -10.02
CA GLY A 155 18.95 5.28 -10.41
C GLY A 155 17.98 4.11 -10.56
N TYR A 156 18.48 3.00 -11.09
CA TYR A 156 17.74 1.74 -11.16
C TYR A 156 18.63 0.53 -10.81
N TRP A 157 17.99 -0.60 -10.55
CA TRP A 157 18.59 -1.94 -10.57
C TRP A 157 18.07 -2.70 -11.79
N PRO A 158 18.91 -3.52 -12.46
CA PRO A 158 18.40 -4.50 -13.40
C PRO A 158 17.47 -5.49 -12.67
N VAL A 159 16.65 -6.20 -13.42
CA VAL A 159 15.86 -7.33 -12.88
C VAL A 159 16.34 -8.59 -13.58
N LEU A 160 16.46 -9.68 -12.83
CA LEU A 160 17.06 -10.91 -13.32
C LEU A 160 16.00 -11.98 -13.58
N LYS A 161 16.24 -12.80 -14.60
CA LYS A 161 15.42 -13.96 -14.94
C LYS A 161 15.90 -15.17 -14.17
N THR A 162 15.07 -15.66 -13.25
CA THR A 162 15.29 -16.93 -12.53
C THR A 162 16.70 -17.02 -11.90
N ARG A 163 17.21 -18.23 -11.62
CA ARG A 163 18.54 -18.44 -11.01
C ARG A 163 19.74 -18.24 -11.95
N LYS A 164 19.51 -17.87 -13.22
CA LYS A 164 20.54 -17.88 -14.27
C LYS A 164 21.29 -16.56 -14.45
N GLU A 165 21.05 -15.57 -13.58
CA GLU A 165 21.67 -14.22 -13.65
C GLU A 165 21.50 -13.51 -15.01
N ILE A 166 20.48 -13.90 -15.79
CA ILE A 166 20.17 -13.26 -17.07
C ILE A 166 19.41 -11.97 -16.79
N VAL A 167 19.90 -10.84 -17.25
CA VAL A 167 19.19 -9.55 -17.14
C VAL A 167 17.97 -9.56 -18.07
N LEU A 168 16.83 -9.09 -17.55
CA LEU A 168 15.62 -8.85 -18.32
C LEU A 168 15.69 -7.49 -19.00
N ASP A 169 15.25 -7.44 -20.25
CA ASP A 169 15.39 -6.26 -21.10
C ASP A 169 14.22 -5.28 -20.91
N THR A 170 13.03 -5.78 -20.57
CA THR A 170 11.80 -4.95 -20.59
C THR A 170 11.39 -4.46 -19.21
N VAL A 171 12.23 -4.61 -18.18
CA VAL A 171 11.89 -4.19 -16.82
C VAL A 171 13.12 -3.77 -16.02
N VAL A 172 12.99 -2.66 -15.31
CA VAL A 172 13.96 -2.17 -14.33
C VAL A 172 13.26 -1.89 -13.00
N GLN A 173 13.98 -2.06 -11.90
CA GLN A 173 13.52 -1.66 -10.57
C GLN A 173 14.04 -0.26 -10.26
N LEU A 174 13.17 0.65 -9.82
CA LEU A 174 13.58 1.99 -9.40
C LEU A 174 14.36 1.94 -8.08
N LYS A 175 15.46 2.70 -7.98
CA LYS A 175 16.14 2.96 -6.70
C LYS A 175 15.47 4.14 -6.00
N ILE A 176 14.37 3.86 -5.30
CA ILE A 176 13.60 4.88 -4.59
C ILE A 176 14.32 5.23 -3.29
N PRO A 177 14.69 6.51 -3.07
CA PRO A 177 15.35 6.93 -1.84
C PRO A 177 14.38 6.88 -0.65
N GLU A 178 14.92 6.72 0.54
CA GLU A 178 14.17 6.87 1.79
C GLU A 178 14.25 8.33 2.27
N THR A 179 13.15 8.85 2.82
CA THR A 179 13.16 10.17 3.46
C THR A 179 13.81 10.14 4.84
N SER A 180 14.43 11.24 5.25
CA SER A 180 14.87 11.44 6.64
C SER A 180 13.76 11.96 7.55
N GLN A 181 12.63 12.38 7.00
CA GLN A 181 11.51 12.99 7.73
C GLN A 181 10.63 11.91 8.37
N ASN A 182 10.23 12.12 9.63
CA ASN A 182 9.27 11.22 10.27
C ASN A 182 7.83 11.65 9.96
N LEU A 183 6.93 10.67 9.98
CA LEU A 183 5.49 10.91 9.99
C LEU A 183 5.00 11.34 11.38
N ASN A 184 3.92 12.12 11.40
CA ASN A 184 3.12 12.34 12.59
C ASN A 184 2.15 11.18 12.76
N LEU A 185 2.51 10.24 13.64
CA LEU A 185 1.78 9.01 13.91
C LEU A 185 1.22 8.98 15.34
N ASP A 186 0.99 10.15 15.94
CA ASP A 186 0.35 10.25 17.24
C ASP A 186 -1.06 9.64 17.17
N GLY A 187 -1.34 8.68 18.07
CA GLY A 187 -2.61 7.95 18.10
C GLY A 187 -2.70 6.71 17.20
N TYR A 188 -1.67 6.42 16.40
CA TYR A 188 -1.64 5.19 15.59
C TYR A 188 -1.09 4.00 16.38
N ASP A 189 -1.77 2.87 16.28
CA ASP A 189 -1.31 1.61 16.86
C ASP A 189 0.01 1.16 16.21
N TYR A 190 0.86 0.54 17.04
CA TYR A 190 2.12 -0.03 16.60
C TYR A 190 2.53 -1.22 17.47
N VAL A 191 3.45 -2.00 16.92
CA VAL A 191 4.24 -2.98 17.66
C VAL A 191 5.70 -2.58 17.66
N ASP A 192 6.37 -2.77 18.80
CA ASP A 192 7.82 -2.60 18.87
C ASP A 192 8.53 -3.76 18.16
N THR A 193 9.61 -3.43 17.46
CA THR A 193 10.47 -4.38 16.76
C THR A 193 11.94 -4.02 17.03
N PRO A 194 12.90 -4.94 16.79
CA PRO A 194 14.31 -4.61 16.89
C PRO A 194 14.76 -3.45 15.99
N ASN A 195 14.00 -3.15 14.92
CA ASN A 195 14.32 -2.10 13.95
C ASN A 195 13.46 -0.84 14.12
N GLY A 196 12.83 -0.67 15.29
CA GLY A 196 11.94 0.45 15.59
C GLY A 196 10.47 0.04 15.61
N LYS A 197 9.57 0.99 15.37
CA LYS A 197 8.13 0.74 15.41
C LYS A 197 7.61 0.27 14.06
N ARG A 198 6.65 -0.65 14.10
CA ARG A 198 5.84 -1.01 12.95
C ARG A 198 4.38 -0.70 13.22
N HIS A 199 3.78 0.07 12.34
CA HIS A 199 2.38 0.46 12.40
C HIS A 199 1.49 -0.49 11.59
N GLU A 200 0.20 -0.53 11.91
CA GLU A 200 -0.77 -1.24 11.09
C GLU A 200 -0.93 -0.59 9.70
N LEU A 201 -1.56 -1.33 8.78
CA LEU A 201 -1.89 -0.78 7.46
C LEU A 201 -2.84 0.40 7.58
N LEU A 202 -2.51 1.49 6.88
CA LEU A 202 -3.37 2.66 6.77
C LEU A 202 -4.54 2.33 5.83
N SER A 203 -5.61 1.73 6.37
CA SER A 203 -6.81 1.42 5.60
C SER A 203 -7.88 2.52 5.70
N CYS A 204 -7.80 3.40 6.70
CA CYS A 204 -8.79 4.44 6.98
C CYS A 204 -8.12 5.80 7.20
N GLY A 205 -8.79 6.85 6.74
CA GLY A 205 -8.34 8.23 6.83
C GLY A 205 -7.33 8.59 5.75
N PHE A 206 -7.04 9.88 5.65
CA PHE A 206 -5.94 10.38 4.82
C PHE A 206 -4.59 9.83 5.29
N PHE A 207 -3.60 9.81 4.40
CA PHE A 207 -2.23 9.49 4.78
C PHE A 207 -1.72 10.50 5.81
N PRO A 208 -1.03 10.07 6.88
CA PRO A 208 -0.53 10.93 7.93
C PRO A 208 0.43 12.01 7.39
N ASP A 209 0.48 13.13 8.09
CA ASP A 209 1.38 14.22 7.72
C ASP A 209 2.84 13.92 8.09
N PHE A 210 3.79 14.58 7.46
CA PHE A 210 5.19 14.58 7.93
C PHE A 210 5.38 15.66 8.99
N GLN A 211 6.24 15.39 9.98
CA GLN A 211 6.67 16.39 10.96
C GLN A 211 7.29 17.62 10.27
N ASN A 212 7.98 17.41 9.15
CA ASN A 212 8.42 18.45 8.23
C ASN A 212 8.12 18.01 6.78
N ARG A 213 7.41 18.87 6.04
CA ARG A 213 6.96 18.62 4.66
C ARG A 213 8.02 18.92 3.58
N GLU A 214 9.20 19.41 3.96
CA GLU A 214 10.30 19.63 3.02
C GLU A 214 10.85 18.29 2.53
N SER A 215 10.74 18.07 1.21
CA SER A 215 11.37 16.94 0.54
C SER A 215 12.04 17.42 -0.74
N ASN A 216 13.29 17.00 -0.91
CA ASN A 216 14.03 17.22 -2.16
C ASN A 216 13.66 16.17 -3.23
N PHE A 217 12.79 15.21 -2.90
CA PHE A 217 12.46 14.09 -3.78
C PHE A 217 11.02 14.21 -4.30
N GLN A 218 10.84 13.91 -5.58
CA GLN A 218 9.52 13.78 -6.20
C GLN A 218 8.85 12.43 -5.87
N ILE A 219 9.64 11.45 -5.47
CA ILE A 219 9.23 10.10 -5.06
C ILE A 219 10.22 9.57 -4.01
N PHE A 220 9.73 9.00 -2.92
CA PHE A 220 10.56 8.50 -1.82
C PHE A 220 9.79 7.48 -0.98
N LYS A 221 10.49 6.67 -0.18
CA LYS A 221 9.89 5.80 0.82
C LYS A 221 9.76 6.53 2.16
N THR A 222 8.70 6.25 2.92
CA THR A 222 8.60 6.62 4.34
C THR A 222 9.74 6.01 5.14
N LYS A 223 10.06 6.57 6.31
CA LYS A 223 11.05 5.98 7.21
C LYS A 223 10.46 4.83 8.02
N GLU A 224 9.18 4.96 8.36
CA GLU A 224 8.41 4.07 9.22
C GLU A 224 7.98 2.80 8.49
N TYR A 225 7.94 1.69 9.22
CA TYR A 225 7.44 0.41 8.73
C TYR A 225 5.93 0.29 8.95
N PHE A 226 5.27 -0.33 7.98
CA PHE A 226 3.86 -0.66 8.01
C PHE A 226 3.64 -2.11 7.64
N GLY A 227 2.63 -2.76 8.22
CA GLY A 227 2.25 -4.12 7.87
C GLY A 227 1.76 -4.96 9.04
N THR A 228 1.64 -6.27 8.82
CA THR A 228 1.11 -7.23 9.80
C THR A 228 1.84 -8.57 9.65
N GLY A 229 1.94 -9.35 10.74
CA GLY A 229 2.64 -10.64 10.70
C GLY A 229 4.11 -10.48 10.30
N ALA A 230 4.63 -11.35 9.45
CA ALA A 230 6.00 -11.30 8.94
C ALA A 230 6.20 -10.37 7.72
N GLU A 231 5.18 -9.57 7.36
CA GLU A 231 5.25 -8.64 6.23
C GLU A 231 5.32 -7.19 6.71
N SER A 232 6.42 -6.53 6.36
CA SER A 232 6.62 -5.09 6.57
C SER A 232 7.13 -4.44 5.31
N PHE A 233 6.71 -3.19 5.10
CA PHE A 233 7.17 -2.37 4.00
C PHE A 233 7.12 -0.89 4.40
N LYS A 234 7.73 -0.05 3.57
CA LYS A 234 7.66 1.42 3.69
C LYS A 234 6.76 1.95 2.58
N TYR A 235 5.87 2.89 2.87
CA TYR A 235 5.01 3.45 1.82
C TYR A 235 5.85 4.26 0.84
N ILE A 236 5.59 4.12 -0.45
CA ILE A 236 6.16 4.98 -1.48
C ILE A 236 5.28 6.23 -1.59
N MET A 237 5.86 7.39 -1.30
CA MET A 237 5.24 8.69 -1.45
C MET A 237 5.64 9.31 -2.77
N ILE A 238 4.70 10.00 -3.42
CA ILE A 238 4.94 10.83 -4.60
C ILE A 238 4.40 12.24 -4.40
N THR A 239 5.02 13.21 -5.04
CA THR A 239 4.48 14.57 -5.13
C THR A 239 3.30 14.62 -6.10
N GLN A 240 2.49 15.67 -5.95
CA GLN A 240 1.39 15.91 -6.87
C GLN A 240 1.83 16.17 -8.32
N SER A 241 2.98 16.80 -8.52
CA SER A 241 3.57 16.99 -9.85
C SER A 241 3.94 15.68 -10.52
N LEU A 242 4.47 14.71 -9.77
CA LEU A 242 4.79 13.40 -10.32
C LEU A 242 3.52 12.59 -10.62
N ARG A 243 2.50 12.68 -9.77
CA ARG A 243 1.18 12.06 -10.04
C ARG A 243 0.59 12.54 -11.37
N LYS A 244 0.69 13.83 -11.68
CA LYS A 244 0.22 14.37 -12.98
C LYS A 244 0.95 13.71 -14.16
N LYS A 245 2.27 13.57 -14.08
CA LYS A 245 3.07 12.85 -15.10
C LYS A 245 2.66 11.39 -15.24
N PHE A 246 2.33 10.72 -14.14
CA PHE A 246 1.83 9.34 -14.15
C PHE A 246 0.49 9.24 -14.90
N ILE A 247 -0.44 10.17 -14.66
CA ILE A 247 -1.73 10.22 -15.38
C ILE A 247 -1.52 10.46 -16.87
N GLU A 248 -0.67 11.43 -17.24
CA GLU A 248 -0.33 11.74 -18.64
C GLU A 248 0.30 10.54 -19.36
N SER A 249 1.03 9.70 -18.62
CA SER A 249 1.68 8.49 -19.12
C SER A 249 0.83 7.22 -18.97
N ASN A 250 -0.45 7.37 -18.60
CA ASN A 250 -1.42 6.28 -18.39
C ASN A 250 -0.96 5.21 -17.37
N LEU A 251 -0.14 5.61 -16.39
CA LEU A 251 0.24 4.76 -15.27
C LEU A 251 -0.92 4.74 -14.27
N LYS A 252 -1.38 3.54 -13.94
CA LYS A 252 -2.51 3.31 -13.05
C LYS A 252 -2.01 2.80 -11.71
N LEU A 253 -2.17 3.63 -10.70
CA LEU A 253 -1.79 3.38 -9.32
C LEU A 253 -2.98 3.66 -8.42
N ILE A 254 -2.95 3.07 -7.23
CA ILE A 254 -3.85 3.37 -6.13
C ILE A 254 -3.17 4.48 -5.32
N TYR A 255 -3.93 5.52 -4.99
CA TYR A 255 -3.42 6.66 -4.22
C TYR A 255 -4.13 6.76 -2.88
N ILE A 256 -3.35 7.04 -1.83
CA ILE A 256 -3.83 7.51 -0.54
C ILE A 256 -3.32 8.94 -0.38
N PRO A 257 -4.17 9.97 -0.59
CA PRO A 257 -3.76 11.35 -0.44
C PRO A 257 -3.40 11.65 1.01
N GLN A 258 -2.36 12.46 1.21
CA GLN A 258 -2.09 13.06 2.50
C GLN A 258 -3.18 14.08 2.87
N ALA A 259 -3.43 14.26 4.17
CA ALA A 259 -4.42 15.21 4.66
C ALA A 259 -4.15 16.64 4.10
N PRO A 260 -5.20 17.35 3.63
CA PRO A 260 -5.08 18.74 3.24
C PRO A 260 -4.56 19.58 4.42
N LYS A 261 -3.72 20.59 4.15
CA LYS A 261 -3.13 21.47 5.19
C LYS A 261 -4.15 22.13 6.12
N ASN A 262 -5.41 22.26 5.68
CA ASN A 262 -6.47 22.95 6.40
C ASN A 262 -7.43 22.01 7.14
N LEU A 263 -7.26 20.69 7.03
CA LEU A 263 -7.94 19.77 7.93
C LEU A 263 -7.06 19.59 9.17
N ASN A 264 -7.47 20.22 10.28
CA ASN A 264 -6.98 19.81 11.60
C ASN A 264 -7.21 18.29 11.72
N SER A 265 -6.16 17.56 12.05
CA SER A 265 -6.14 16.12 12.31
C SER A 265 -6.91 15.80 13.59
N SER A 266 -8.20 16.09 13.58
CA SER A 266 -9.16 15.67 14.57
C SER A 266 -10.22 14.92 13.79
N ILE A 267 -9.94 13.66 13.47
CA ILE A 267 -10.86 12.53 13.28
C ILE A 267 -9.97 11.31 12.97
N GLN A 268 -9.77 10.48 13.98
CA GLN A 268 -9.72 9.03 13.88
C GLN A 268 -10.55 8.48 15.04
#